data_AF-A0A969HQU1-F1
#
_entry.id   AF-A0A969HQU1-F1
#
_cell.length_a   1.000
_cell.length_b   1.000
_cell.length_c   1.000
_cell.angle_alpha   90.00
_cell.angle_beta   90.00
_cell.angle_gamma   90.00
#
_symmetry.space_group_name_H-M   'P 1'
#
loop_
_entity.id
_entity.type
_entity.pdbx_description
1 polymer ?
#
loop_
_entity_poly.entity_id
_entity_poly.type
_entity_poly.pdbx_seq_one_letter_code
_entity_poly.pdbx_strand_id
1 'polypeptide(L)'
;MGALTAAGRITPQLARSIDRDLRGLLDLVPSGIARAATAPRRACAARAASAIDEHSLLLLWAGGLWDWFDPCIVIQAMADLRDELPHLRLCIFGGARPNPHGDPIRTRKAEEARARAAATGLLDTAVIFLDTWIPYHKRGAYLAEADAGVSAHLPGVETRLAFRTRLLDYIWARLPVLCSAGDSLGAALAEQGAGRTVAPGDGAAWRDALRQCANPEWRAACRSQMQTIAEQWTWPAVARPLAAFCAAPRRTAMPMLPALPDTQQAELDRLRALVRAYEQGRFMRLMRWLHRIRGTGR
;
A
#
# COMPACT_ATOMS: atom_id res chain seq x y z
N MET A 1 4.75 -14.32 8.24
CA MET A 1 4.88 -15.67 8.84
C MET A 1 6.31 -15.99 9.25
N GLY A 2 7.29 -16.06 8.33
CA GLY A 2 8.67 -16.48 8.64
C GLY A 2 9.32 -15.80 9.86
N ALA A 3 9.27 -14.47 9.95
CA ALA A 3 9.83 -13.73 11.10
C ALA A 3 9.12 -14.06 12.43
N LEU A 4 7.79 -14.25 12.42
CA LEU A 4 7.02 -14.58 13.62
C LEU A 4 7.28 -16.02 14.08
N THR A 5 7.47 -16.95 13.15
CA THR A 5 7.89 -18.32 13.46
C THR A 5 9.32 -18.35 13.99
N ALA A 6 10.26 -17.65 13.36
CA ALA A 6 11.65 -17.55 13.82
C ALA A 6 11.76 -16.93 15.22
N ALA A 7 10.91 -15.95 15.53
CA ALA A 7 10.82 -15.34 16.86
C ALA A 7 10.01 -16.18 17.88
N GLY A 8 9.58 -17.39 17.51
CA GLY A 8 8.75 -18.29 18.34
C GLY A 8 7.41 -17.69 18.76
N ARG A 9 6.91 -16.67 18.06
CA ARG A 9 5.59 -16.05 18.28
C ARG A 9 4.46 -16.86 17.67
N ILE A 10 4.78 -17.72 16.70
CA ILE A 10 3.88 -18.71 16.13
C ILE A 10 4.56 -20.08 16.23
N THR A 11 3.91 -21.02 16.91
CA THR A 11 4.36 -22.41 17.06
C THR A 11 3.28 -23.39 16.61
N PRO A 12 3.64 -24.62 16.21
CA PRO A 12 2.65 -25.65 15.87
C PRO A 12 1.65 -25.93 17.00
N GLN A 13 2.11 -25.91 18.25
CA GLN A 13 1.27 -26.09 19.44
C GLN A 13 0.25 -24.95 19.55
N LEU A 14 0.70 -23.71 19.38
CA LEU A 14 -0.17 -22.53 19.43
C LEU A 14 -1.22 -22.56 18.31
N ALA A 15 -0.80 -22.91 17.08
CA ALA A 15 -1.70 -23.07 15.94
C ALA A 15 -2.79 -24.12 16.17
N ARG A 16 -2.46 -25.24 16.83
CA ARG A 16 -3.45 -26.28 17.19
C ARG A 16 -4.41 -25.81 18.29
N SER A 17 -3.94 -24.98 19.22
CA SER A 17 -4.72 -24.54 20.39
C SER A 17 -5.66 -23.36 20.13
N ILE A 18 -5.40 -22.56 19.10
CA ILE A 18 -6.19 -21.36 18.78
C ILE A 18 -7.13 -21.65 17.61
N ASP A 19 -6.60 -21.64 16.40
CA ASP A 19 -7.30 -21.96 15.17
C ASP A 19 -6.29 -22.21 14.06
N ARG A 20 -6.65 -23.06 13.09
CA ARG A 20 -5.75 -23.44 11.99
C ARG A 20 -5.38 -22.27 11.08
N ASP A 21 -6.21 -21.22 11.05
CA ASP A 21 -6.02 -20.02 10.24
C ASP A 21 -5.27 -18.91 11.00
N LEU A 22 -4.91 -19.14 12.26
CA LEU A 22 -4.26 -18.21 13.17
C LEU A 22 -4.99 -16.87 13.35
N ARG A 23 -6.30 -16.79 13.09
CA ARG A 23 -7.10 -15.56 13.21
C ARG A 23 -7.18 -15.03 14.63
N GLY A 24 -7.01 -15.89 15.63
CA GLY A 24 -6.86 -15.45 17.02
C GLY A 24 -5.53 -14.75 17.33
N LEU A 25 -4.55 -14.73 16.40
CA LEU A 25 -3.23 -14.12 16.57
C LEU A 25 -2.87 -13.10 15.48
N LEU A 26 -3.34 -13.34 14.27
CA LEU A 26 -3.03 -12.58 13.08
C LEU A 26 -4.32 -12.12 12.44
N ASP A 27 -4.41 -10.83 12.21
CA ASP A 27 -5.47 -10.28 11.39
C ASP A 27 -4.96 -9.20 10.44
N LEU A 28 -5.79 -8.86 9.46
CA LEU A 28 -5.48 -7.84 8.47
C LEU A 28 -6.19 -6.54 8.84
N VAL A 29 -5.40 -5.48 8.97
CA VAL A 29 -5.89 -4.12 9.22
C VAL A 29 -5.38 -3.25 8.06
N PRO A 30 -6.19 -3.05 7.01
CA PRO A 30 -5.80 -2.17 5.91
C PRO A 30 -5.86 -0.70 6.35
N SER A 31 -5.33 0.18 5.49
CA SER A 31 -5.53 1.62 5.68
C SER A 31 -6.99 1.98 5.36
N GLY A 32 -7.59 2.82 6.21
CA GLY A 32 -8.97 3.26 6.06
C GLY A 32 -9.11 4.70 5.58
N ILE A 33 -10.35 5.11 5.39
CA ILE A 33 -10.72 6.50 5.08
C ILE A 33 -11.45 7.17 6.23
N ALA A 34 -11.42 8.51 6.25
CA ALA A 34 -12.25 9.28 7.17
C ALA A 34 -13.75 9.08 6.85
N ARG A 35 -14.59 9.08 7.89
CA ARG A 35 -16.04 8.93 7.76
C ARG A 35 -16.76 10.18 7.22
N ALA A 36 -16.09 11.33 7.25
CA ALA A 36 -16.68 12.62 6.88
C ALA A 36 -17.35 12.58 5.49
N ALA A 37 -18.46 13.29 5.35
CA ALA A 37 -19.15 13.46 4.06
C ALA A 37 -18.17 14.02 3.02
N THR A 38 -18.34 13.60 1.76
CA THR A 38 -17.54 14.11 0.65
C THR A 38 -17.67 15.63 0.60
N ALA A 39 -16.57 16.31 0.30
CA ALA A 39 -16.62 17.76 0.10
C ALA A 39 -17.68 18.07 -0.98
N PRO A 40 -18.54 19.09 -0.77
CA PRO A 40 -19.50 19.48 -1.80
C PRO A 40 -18.77 19.80 -3.10
N ARG A 41 -19.38 19.47 -4.25
CA ARG A 41 -18.95 19.96 -5.58
C ARG A 41 -19.03 21.48 -5.56
N ARG A 42 -17.95 22.11 -5.13
CA ARG A 42 -17.68 23.52 -5.37
C ARG A 42 -16.80 23.57 -6.59
N ALA A 43 -17.14 24.43 -7.54
CA ALA A 43 -16.23 24.81 -8.61
C ALA A 43 -14.87 25.18 -7.97
N CYS A 44 -13.84 24.39 -8.20
CA CYS A 44 -12.51 24.50 -7.64
C CYS A 44 -11.46 24.42 -8.74
N ALA A 45 -10.22 24.74 -8.37
CA ALA A 45 -9.10 25.14 -9.21
C ALA A 45 -8.61 24.13 -10.27
N ALA A 46 -9.18 22.94 -10.41
CA ALA A 46 -8.88 22.07 -11.56
C ALA A 46 -9.38 22.73 -12.86
N ARG A 47 -10.60 23.29 -12.80
CA ARG A 47 -11.25 24.05 -13.88
C ARG A 47 -10.69 25.48 -14.06
N ALA A 48 -9.73 25.89 -13.21
CA ALA A 48 -9.00 27.13 -13.44
C ALA A 48 -8.00 27.00 -14.59
N ALA A 49 -7.65 25.76 -14.98
CA ALA A 49 -7.00 25.52 -16.26
C ALA A 49 -8.05 25.63 -17.37
N SER A 50 -7.81 26.50 -18.36
CA SER A 50 -8.73 26.87 -19.43
C SER A 50 -9.28 25.70 -20.26
N ALA A 51 -8.66 24.53 -20.17
CA ALA A 51 -9.00 23.34 -20.95
C ALA A 51 -10.11 22.46 -20.34
N ILE A 52 -10.59 22.73 -19.11
CA ILE A 52 -11.61 21.90 -18.43
C ILE A 52 -12.88 22.75 -18.19
N ASP A 53 -13.96 22.40 -18.89
CA ASP A 53 -15.27 23.07 -18.84
C ASP A 53 -16.38 22.16 -18.24
N GLU A 54 -17.62 22.66 -18.08
CA GLU A 54 -18.76 21.87 -17.53
C GLU A 54 -19.12 20.62 -18.32
N HIS A 55 -18.75 20.55 -19.59
CA HIS A 55 -19.04 19.41 -20.46
C HIS A 55 -17.92 18.37 -20.48
N SER A 56 -16.78 18.70 -19.88
CA SER A 56 -15.61 17.83 -19.80
C SER A 56 -15.88 16.61 -18.93
N LEU A 57 -15.55 15.43 -19.44
CA LEU A 57 -15.47 14.19 -18.68
C LEU A 57 -14.11 14.13 -17.99
N LEU A 58 -14.07 14.39 -16.68
CA LEU A 58 -12.83 14.60 -15.95
C LEU A 58 -12.35 13.32 -15.25
N LEU A 59 -11.23 12.78 -15.72
CA LEU A 59 -10.46 11.77 -15.00
C LEU A 59 -9.43 12.44 -14.10
N LEU A 60 -9.30 11.92 -12.88
CA LEU A 60 -8.31 12.40 -11.92
C LEU A 60 -7.27 11.34 -11.61
N TRP A 61 -6.00 11.73 -11.70
CA TRP A 61 -4.87 11.00 -11.15
C TRP A 61 -4.43 11.66 -9.84
N ALA A 62 -4.93 11.13 -8.72
CA ALA A 62 -4.72 11.72 -7.39
C ALA A 62 -3.38 11.30 -6.76
N GLY A 63 -2.33 12.08 -6.98
CA GLY A 63 -1.05 11.94 -6.26
C GLY A 63 0.14 11.72 -7.19
N GLY A 64 1.32 11.52 -6.60
CA GLY A 64 2.59 11.54 -7.34
C GLY A 64 2.79 10.42 -8.36
N LEU A 65 3.66 10.68 -9.34
CA LEU A 65 4.04 9.73 -10.38
C LEU A 65 5.36 9.03 -10.00
N TRP A 66 5.30 7.85 -9.39
CA TRP A 66 6.47 7.02 -9.07
C TRP A 66 6.89 6.11 -10.23
N ASP A 67 8.10 5.55 -10.18
CA ASP A 67 8.66 4.73 -11.26
C ASP A 67 7.84 3.47 -11.57
N TRP A 68 7.07 2.96 -10.61
CA TRP A 68 6.18 1.80 -10.78
C TRP A 68 4.82 2.16 -11.40
N PHE A 69 4.53 3.44 -11.64
CA PHE A 69 3.32 3.85 -12.36
C PHE A 69 3.54 3.94 -13.88
N ASP A 70 2.43 3.87 -14.61
CA ASP A 70 2.40 3.98 -16.07
C ASP A 70 1.33 4.98 -16.53
N PRO A 71 1.49 6.29 -16.28
CA PRO A 71 0.58 7.31 -16.82
C PRO A 71 0.58 7.36 -18.35
N CYS A 72 1.68 6.92 -18.99
CA CYS A 72 1.86 7.00 -20.43
C CYS A 72 0.84 6.15 -21.19
N ILE A 73 0.46 4.97 -20.68
CA ILE A 73 -0.56 4.13 -21.32
C ILE A 73 -1.94 4.79 -21.36
N VAL A 74 -2.29 5.53 -20.29
CA VAL A 74 -3.55 6.26 -20.20
C VAL A 74 -3.54 7.44 -21.18
N ILE A 75 -2.44 8.21 -21.20
CA ILE A 75 -2.28 9.35 -22.12
C ILE A 75 -2.33 8.87 -23.58
N GLN A 76 -1.69 7.75 -23.90
CA GLN A 76 -1.74 7.19 -25.25
C GLN A 76 -3.15 6.74 -25.62
N ALA A 77 -3.86 6.05 -24.71
CA ALA A 77 -5.25 5.64 -24.95
C ALA A 77 -6.19 6.84 -25.15
N MET A 78 -5.96 7.95 -24.45
CA MET A 78 -6.69 9.21 -24.68
C MET A 78 -6.39 9.80 -26.07
N ALA A 79 -5.13 9.75 -26.50
CA ALA A 79 -4.72 10.26 -27.81
C ALA A 79 -5.38 9.48 -28.95
N ASP A 80 -5.41 8.15 -28.80
CA ASP A 80 -6.05 7.25 -29.76
C ASP A 80 -7.58 7.47 -29.84
N LEU A 81 -8.20 7.99 -28.77
CA LEU A 81 -9.64 8.23 -28.67
C LEU A 81 -10.04 9.71 -28.83
N ARG A 82 -9.11 10.59 -29.24
CA ARG A 82 -9.35 12.05 -29.22
C ARG A 82 -10.56 12.49 -30.04
N ASP A 83 -10.83 11.82 -31.16
CA ASP A 83 -11.94 12.14 -32.05
C ASP A 83 -13.26 11.50 -31.57
N GLU A 84 -13.17 10.36 -30.89
CA GLU A 84 -14.32 9.64 -30.33
C GLU A 84 -14.79 10.26 -29.00
N LEU A 85 -13.86 10.72 -28.18
CA LEU A 85 -14.08 11.29 -26.85
C LEU A 85 -13.44 12.68 -26.72
N PRO A 86 -13.87 13.70 -27.52
CA PRO A 86 -13.23 15.02 -27.55
C PRO A 86 -13.34 15.80 -26.23
N HIS A 87 -14.28 15.43 -25.37
CA HIS A 87 -14.50 16.04 -24.05
C HIS A 87 -13.75 15.34 -22.91
N LEU A 88 -13.00 14.27 -23.18
CA LEU A 88 -12.24 13.56 -22.16
C LEU A 88 -11.06 14.42 -21.70
N ARG A 89 -10.95 14.62 -20.38
CA ARG A 89 -9.86 15.35 -19.73
C ARG A 89 -9.20 14.49 -18.67
N LEU A 90 -7.88 14.61 -18.53
CA LEU A 90 -7.09 13.99 -17.48
C LEU A 90 -6.36 15.06 -16.69
N CYS A 91 -6.70 15.17 -15.41
CA CYS A 91 -5.98 16.03 -14.48
C CYS A 91 -5.03 15.18 -13.63
N ILE A 92 -3.75 15.53 -13.62
CA ILE A 92 -2.71 14.81 -12.87
C ILE A 92 -2.14 15.73 -11.79
N PHE A 93 -2.04 15.22 -10.56
CA PHE A 93 -1.26 15.89 -9.51
C PHE A 93 0.24 15.73 -9.79
N GLY A 94 0.73 16.45 -10.80
CA GLY A 94 2.07 16.36 -11.37
C GLY A 94 3.10 17.33 -10.78
N GLY A 95 2.76 17.94 -9.64
CA GLY A 95 3.59 18.93 -8.98
C GLY A 95 4.80 18.30 -8.29
N ALA A 96 5.90 19.05 -8.27
CA ALA A 96 7.11 18.61 -7.60
C ALA A 96 6.82 18.31 -6.13
N ARG A 97 7.28 17.17 -5.63
CA ARG A 97 7.02 16.77 -4.25
C ARG A 97 7.90 17.60 -3.30
N PRO A 98 7.39 18.01 -2.13
CA PRO A 98 8.23 18.60 -1.09
C PRO A 98 9.38 17.65 -0.72
N ASN A 99 10.59 18.19 -0.64
CA ASN A 99 11.79 17.46 -0.25
C ASN A 99 12.34 18.10 1.03
N PRO A 100 12.37 17.38 2.17
CA PRO A 100 12.92 17.93 3.43
C PRO A 100 14.41 18.28 3.36
N HIS A 101 15.12 17.78 2.35
CA HIS A 101 16.57 17.87 2.22
C HIS A 101 17.03 18.68 1.00
N GLY A 102 16.14 19.46 0.38
CA GLY A 102 16.51 20.30 -0.76
C GLY A 102 15.30 20.75 -1.58
N ASP A 103 15.54 21.06 -2.85
CA ASP A 103 14.49 21.56 -3.74
C ASP A 103 13.42 20.49 -4.00
N PRO A 104 12.17 20.90 -4.26
CA PRO A 104 11.11 19.99 -4.67
C PRO A 104 11.52 19.18 -5.90
N ILE A 105 11.26 17.87 -5.84
CA ILE A 105 11.72 16.94 -6.88
C ILE A 105 10.53 16.51 -7.74
N ARG A 106 10.64 16.67 -9.06
CA ARG A 106 9.82 15.94 -10.02
C ARG A 106 10.47 14.59 -10.30
N THR A 107 9.65 13.56 -10.35
CA THR A 107 10.11 12.21 -10.64
C THR A 107 10.33 12.04 -12.13
N ARG A 108 11.23 11.12 -12.51
CA ARG A 108 11.42 10.74 -13.92
C ARG A 108 10.11 10.36 -14.60
N LYS A 109 9.23 9.62 -13.90
CA LYS A 109 7.93 9.24 -14.44
C LYS A 109 7.01 10.43 -14.73
N ALA A 110 7.12 11.52 -13.96
CA ALA A 110 6.39 12.75 -14.25
C ALA A 110 6.87 13.43 -15.54
N GLU A 111 8.19 13.46 -15.76
CA GLU A 111 8.77 13.99 -17.00
C GLU A 111 8.38 13.14 -18.22
N GLU A 112 8.44 11.81 -18.11
CA GLU A 112 8.01 10.88 -19.16
C GLU A 112 6.53 11.09 -19.53
N ALA A 113 5.66 11.30 -18.54
CA ALA A 113 4.24 11.56 -18.77
C ALA A 113 4.01 12.89 -19.51
N ARG A 114 4.73 13.96 -19.13
CA ARG A 114 4.63 15.26 -19.82
C ARG A 114 5.14 15.18 -21.24
N ALA A 115 6.28 14.53 -21.47
CA ALA A 115 6.83 14.31 -22.80
C ALA A 115 5.85 13.51 -23.67
N ARG A 116 5.19 12.48 -23.11
CA ARG A 116 4.15 11.72 -23.81
C ARG A 116 2.93 12.60 -24.15
N ALA A 117 2.46 13.42 -23.22
CA ALA A 117 1.34 14.34 -23.47
C ALA A 117 1.69 15.37 -24.55
N ALA A 118 2.92 15.89 -24.55
CA ALA A 118 3.40 16.82 -25.58
C ALA A 118 3.49 16.13 -26.95
N ALA A 119 4.09 14.94 -27.02
CA ALA A 119 4.24 14.18 -28.27
C ALA A 119 2.90 13.75 -28.89
N THR A 120 1.87 13.60 -28.08
CA THR A 120 0.49 13.28 -28.53
C THR A 120 -0.35 14.53 -28.79
N GLY A 121 0.18 15.73 -28.55
CA GLY A 121 -0.54 17.00 -28.71
C GLY A 121 -1.66 17.22 -27.68
N LEU A 122 -1.65 16.47 -26.57
CA LEU A 122 -2.68 16.53 -25.52
C LEU A 122 -2.27 17.40 -24.32
N LEU A 123 -0.99 17.77 -24.22
CA LEU A 123 -0.51 18.62 -23.13
C LEU A 123 -1.25 19.96 -23.13
N ASP A 124 -1.74 20.36 -21.96
CA ASP A 124 -2.49 21.61 -21.71
C ASP A 124 -3.82 21.76 -22.48
N THR A 125 -4.21 20.76 -23.28
CA THR A 125 -5.48 20.72 -24.04
C THR A 125 -6.42 19.65 -23.54
N ALA A 126 -5.90 18.45 -23.25
CA ALA A 126 -6.68 17.32 -22.71
C ALA A 126 -6.02 16.68 -21.48
N VAL A 127 -4.71 16.80 -21.33
CA VAL A 127 -3.93 16.33 -20.18
C VAL A 127 -3.35 17.53 -19.46
N ILE A 128 -3.90 17.82 -18.28
CA ILE A 128 -3.54 18.96 -17.45
C ILE A 128 -2.70 18.45 -16.28
N PHE A 129 -1.49 18.98 -16.12
CA PHE A 129 -0.67 18.70 -14.95
C PHE A 129 -0.78 19.85 -13.96
N LEU A 130 -1.21 19.56 -12.73
CA LEU A 130 -1.14 20.54 -11.65
C LEU A 130 0.32 20.61 -11.17
N ASP A 131 1.00 21.72 -11.50
CA ASP A 131 2.42 21.92 -11.20
C ASP A 131 2.76 22.12 -9.72
N THR A 132 1.75 22.35 -8.89
CA THR A 132 1.90 22.53 -7.45
C THR A 132 1.47 21.29 -6.69
N TRP A 133 2.21 20.99 -5.62
CA TRP A 133 1.79 19.94 -4.69
C TRP A 133 0.50 20.34 -3.99
N ILE A 134 -0.55 19.53 -4.14
CA ILE A 134 -1.86 19.81 -3.54
C ILE A 134 -1.85 19.44 -2.05
N PRO A 135 -2.02 20.42 -1.14
CA PRO A 135 -2.14 20.15 0.29
C PRO A 135 -3.29 19.19 0.57
N TYR A 136 -3.10 18.26 1.52
CA TYR A 136 -4.07 17.20 1.80
C TYR A 136 -5.50 17.71 2.01
N HIS A 137 -5.68 18.76 2.81
CA HIS A 137 -6.99 19.35 3.10
C HIS A 137 -7.69 19.99 1.87
N LYS A 138 -6.98 20.27 0.78
CA LYS A 138 -7.55 20.80 -0.47
C LYS A 138 -7.91 19.72 -1.47
N ARG A 139 -7.39 18.50 -1.34
CA ARG A 139 -7.60 17.41 -2.32
C ARG A 139 -9.06 17.06 -2.52
N GLY A 140 -9.87 17.14 -1.46
CA GLY A 140 -11.28 16.81 -1.51
C GLY A 140 -12.07 17.62 -2.55
N ALA A 141 -11.68 18.87 -2.80
CA ALA A 141 -12.33 19.70 -3.81
C ALA A 141 -12.04 19.21 -5.24
N TYR A 142 -10.80 18.81 -5.54
CA TYR A 142 -10.44 18.21 -6.83
C TYR A 142 -11.14 16.87 -7.05
N LEU A 143 -11.22 16.05 -6.01
CA LEU A 143 -11.89 14.76 -6.05
C LEU A 143 -13.40 14.90 -6.28
N ALA A 144 -14.04 15.91 -5.70
CA ALA A 144 -15.47 16.16 -5.87
C ALA A 144 -15.86 16.50 -7.32
N GLU A 145 -14.97 17.16 -8.06
CA GLU A 145 -15.21 17.53 -9.46
C GLU A 145 -14.99 16.41 -10.47
N ALA A 146 -14.18 15.42 -10.11
CA ALA A 146 -13.83 14.33 -11.00
C ALA A 146 -15.04 13.42 -11.27
N ASP A 147 -15.09 12.89 -12.49
CA ASP A 147 -16.10 11.92 -12.90
C ASP A 147 -15.66 10.49 -12.61
N ALA A 148 -14.35 10.23 -12.66
CA ALA A 148 -13.72 8.97 -12.26
C ALA A 148 -12.25 9.18 -11.81
N GLY A 149 -11.76 8.27 -10.97
CA GLY A 149 -10.35 8.16 -10.63
C GLY A 149 -9.61 7.21 -11.57
N VAL A 150 -8.37 7.53 -11.92
CA VAL A 150 -7.51 6.66 -12.73
C VAL A 150 -6.19 6.36 -12.03
N SER A 151 -5.69 5.14 -12.19
CA SER A 151 -4.37 4.73 -11.69
C SER A 151 -3.81 3.57 -12.52
N ALA A 152 -2.79 3.84 -13.33
CA ALA A 152 -2.10 2.81 -14.10
C ALA A 152 -0.73 2.48 -13.51
N HIS A 153 -0.38 1.21 -13.45
CA HIS A 153 0.90 0.72 -12.92
C HIS A 153 1.49 -0.42 -13.74
N LEU A 154 2.81 -0.56 -13.60
CA LEU A 154 3.60 -1.63 -14.19
C LEU A 154 3.40 -2.95 -13.41
N PRO A 155 3.55 -4.12 -14.06
CA PRO A 155 3.54 -5.38 -13.34
C PRO A 155 4.80 -5.52 -12.46
N GLY A 156 4.72 -6.28 -11.38
CA GLY A 156 5.90 -6.52 -10.53
C GLY A 156 5.58 -7.07 -9.15
N VAL A 157 6.64 -7.36 -8.38
CA VAL A 157 6.53 -7.79 -6.97
C VAL A 157 5.88 -6.70 -6.12
N GLU A 158 6.27 -5.43 -6.34
CA GLU A 158 5.63 -4.28 -5.68
C GLU A 158 4.11 -4.34 -5.90
N THR A 159 3.67 -4.43 -7.17
CA THR A 159 2.25 -4.49 -7.52
C THR A 159 1.50 -5.60 -6.80
N ARG A 160 2.07 -6.79 -6.69
CA ARG A 160 1.44 -7.92 -6.00
C ARG A 160 1.31 -7.73 -4.49
N LEU A 161 2.19 -6.95 -3.88
CA LEU A 161 2.21 -6.68 -2.44
C LEU A 161 1.66 -5.30 -2.09
N ALA A 162 1.32 -4.48 -3.09
CA ALA A 162 0.88 -3.13 -2.91
C ALA A 162 -0.55 -3.06 -2.37
N PHE A 163 -0.73 -2.28 -1.32
CA PHE A 163 -2.02 -1.72 -0.96
C PHE A 163 -2.05 -0.27 -1.44
N ARG A 164 -2.66 -0.03 -2.60
CA ARG A 164 -2.58 1.27 -3.30
C ARG A 164 -3.47 2.33 -2.64
N THR A 165 -2.92 2.99 -1.64
CA THR A 165 -3.64 4.00 -0.83
C THR A 165 -4.21 5.16 -1.65
N ARG A 166 -3.73 5.43 -2.87
CA ARG A 166 -4.38 6.38 -3.79
C ARG A 166 -5.83 6.04 -4.06
N LEU A 167 -6.16 4.75 -4.21
CA LEU A 167 -7.54 4.34 -4.49
C LEU A 167 -8.46 4.66 -3.31
N LEU A 168 -7.94 4.83 -2.09
CA LEU A 168 -8.71 5.29 -0.94
C LEU A 168 -9.27 6.70 -1.13
N ASP A 169 -8.54 7.60 -1.81
CA ASP A 169 -9.06 8.95 -2.11
C ASP A 169 -10.29 8.87 -3.03
N TYR A 170 -10.28 7.92 -3.99
CA TYR A 170 -11.41 7.68 -4.89
C TYR A 170 -12.59 7.01 -4.17
N ILE A 171 -12.31 6.05 -3.28
CA ILE A 171 -13.32 5.42 -2.42
C ILE A 171 -13.98 6.47 -1.53
N TRP A 172 -13.17 7.32 -0.87
CA TRP A 172 -13.67 8.44 -0.06
C TRP A 172 -14.57 9.37 -0.86
N ALA A 173 -14.18 9.73 -2.08
CA ALA A 173 -14.92 10.61 -2.98
C ALA A 173 -16.07 9.93 -3.76
N ARG A 174 -16.30 8.63 -3.52
CA ARG A 174 -17.30 7.82 -4.22
C ARG A 174 -17.14 7.84 -5.74
N LEU A 175 -15.91 7.83 -6.25
CA LEU A 175 -15.62 7.86 -7.68
C LEU A 175 -15.50 6.45 -8.26
N PRO A 176 -16.02 6.20 -9.49
CA PRO A 176 -15.62 5.02 -10.26
C PRO A 176 -14.09 4.98 -10.43
N VAL A 177 -13.50 3.79 -10.43
CA VAL A 177 -12.05 3.62 -10.55
C VAL A 177 -11.69 2.84 -11.81
N LEU A 178 -10.79 3.41 -12.62
CA LEU A 178 -10.08 2.68 -13.67
C LEU A 178 -8.64 2.44 -13.22
N CYS A 179 -8.22 1.18 -13.12
CA CYS A 179 -6.85 0.90 -12.72
C CYS A 179 -6.21 -0.30 -13.41
N SER A 180 -4.89 -0.36 -13.42
CA SER A 180 -4.21 -1.59 -13.84
C SER A 180 -4.57 -2.74 -12.86
N ALA A 181 -4.58 -3.98 -13.35
CA ALA A 181 -4.78 -5.17 -12.53
C ALA A 181 -3.51 -5.50 -11.72
N GLY A 182 -3.67 -6.27 -10.66
CA GLY A 182 -2.55 -6.88 -9.92
C GLY A 182 -2.35 -6.42 -8.48
N ASP A 183 -3.05 -5.39 -8.00
CA ASP A 183 -3.21 -5.15 -6.56
C ASP A 183 -4.55 -5.63 -6.01
N SER A 184 -4.56 -5.82 -4.70
CA SER A 184 -5.72 -6.28 -3.93
C SER A 184 -6.86 -5.28 -3.90
N LEU A 185 -6.57 -3.97 -3.82
CA LEU A 185 -7.61 -2.95 -3.67
C LEU A 185 -8.35 -2.71 -4.99
N GLY A 186 -7.62 -2.57 -6.10
CA GLY A 186 -8.21 -2.47 -7.43
C GLY A 186 -9.05 -3.69 -7.80
N ALA A 187 -8.56 -4.89 -7.48
CA ALA A 187 -9.32 -6.13 -7.68
C ALA A 187 -10.63 -6.13 -6.88
N ALA A 188 -10.59 -5.79 -5.59
CA ALA A 188 -11.78 -5.73 -4.74
C ALA A 188 -12.81 -4.70 -5.23
N LEU A 189 -12.38 -3.56 -5.77
CA LEU A 189 -13.28 -2.56 -6.33
C LEU A 189 -13.94 -3.03 -7.63
N ALA A 190 -13.18 -3.70 -8.50
CA ALA A 190 -13.72 -4.25 -9.74
C ALA A 190 -14.71 -5.39 -9.49
N GLU A 191 -14.41 -6.30 -8.56
CA GLU A 191 -15.31 -7.40 -8.16
C GLU A 191 -16.64 -6.90 -7.61
N GLN A 192 -16.64 -5.77 -6.90
CA GLN A 192 -17.85 -5.13 -6.38
C GLN A 192 -18.53 -4.18 -7.36
N GLY A 193 -18.07 -4.13 -8.63
CA GLY A 193 -18.68 -3.30 -9.66
C GLY A 193 -18.49 -1.79 -9.48
N ALA A 194 -17.52 -1.36 -8.68
CA ALA A 194 -17.21 0.05 -8.43
C ALA A 194 -16.06 0.59 -9.31
N GLY A 195 -15.62 -0.21 -10.28
CA GLY A 195 -14.55 0.16 -11.20
C GLY A 195 -14.26 -0.94 -12.20
N ARG A 196 -13.18 -0.76 -12.95
CA ARG A 196 -12.66 -1.73 -13.92
C ARG A 196 -11.14 -1.82 -13.78
N THR A 197 -10.66 -3.05 -13.75
CA THR A 197 -9.23 -3.36 -13.87
C THR A 197 -8.84 -3.63 -15.32
N VAL A 198 -7.62 -3.25 -15.69
CA VAL A 198 -7.06 -3.44 -17.03
C VAL A 198 -5.72 -4.16 -16.92
N ALA A 199 -5.44 -5.14 -17.76
CA ALA A 199 -4.14 -5.82 -17.74
C ALA A 199 -2.99 -4.81 -17.98
N PRO A 200 -1.89 -4.86 -17.20
CA PRO A 200 -0.75 -3.99 -17.44
C PRO A 200 -0.20 -4.14 -18.87
N GLY A 201 0.05 -3.01 -19.55
CA GLY A 201 0.53 -2.99 -20.93
C GLY A 201 -0.54 -3.14 -22.02
N ASP A 202 -1.80 -3.39 -21.67
CA ASP A 202 -2.89 -3.56 -22.64
C ASP A 202 -3.56 -2.23 -23.01
N GLY A 203 -2.99 -1.56 -24.02
CA GLY A 203 -3.53 -0.29 -24.51
C GLY A 203 -4.94 -0.40 -25.10
N ALA A 204 -5.32 -1.54 -25.67
CA ALA A 204 -6.66 -1.74 -26.23
C ALA A 204 -7.72 -1.80 -25.12
N ALA A 205 -7.45 -2.59 -24.08
CA ALA A 205 -8.33 -2.65 -22.93
C ALA A 205 -8.41 -1.32 -22.16
N TRP A 206 -7.36 -0.49 -22.18
CA TRP A 206 -7.42 0.88 -21.67
C TRP A 206 -8.38 1.75 -22.48
N ARG A 207 -8.34 1.69 -23.83
CA ARG A 207 -9.31 2.41 -24.67
C ARG A 207 -10.75 1.98 -24.36
N ASP A 208 -10.99 0.68 -24.23
CA ASP A 208 -12.32 0.16 -23.90
C ASP A 208 -12.78 0.57 -22.49
N ALA A 209 -11.86 0.63 -21.53
CA ALA A 209 -12.15 1.13 -20.19
C ALA A 209 -12.52 2.63 -20.22
N LEU A 210 -11.84 3.44 -21.04
CA LEU A 210 -12.16 4.85 -21.24
C LEU A 210 -13.53 5.05 -21.92
N ARG A 211 -13.85 4.26 -22.95
CA ARG A 211 -15.18 4.26 -23.59
C ARG A 211 -16.29 3.90 -22.60
N GLN A 212 -16.09 2.84 -21.82
CA GLN A 212 -17.05 2.46 -20.80
C GLN A 212 -17.22 3.55 -19.75
N CYS A 213 -16.12 4.18 -19.33
CA CYS A 213 -16.16 5.31 -18.42
C CYS A 213 -16.89 6.52 -19.01
N ALA A 214 -16.94 6.69 -20.33
CA ALA A 214 -17.73 7.72 -20.99
C ALA A 214 -19.24 7.49 -20.89
N ASN A 215 -19.71 6.26 -20.62
CA ASN A 215 -21.11 5.98 -20.36
C ASN A 215 -21.55 6.52 -18.96
N PRO A 216 -22.49 7.48 -18.89
CA PRO A 216 -22.97 8.04 -17.62
C PRO A 216 -23.70 7.02 -16.73
N GLU A 217 -24.40 6.04 -17.32
CA GLU A 217 -25.10 4.99 -16.57
C GLU A 217 -24.11 4.08 -15.85
N TRP A 218 -23.02 3.71 -16.53
CA TRP A 218 -21.94 2.94 -15.92
C TRP A 218 -21.31 3.70 -14.75
N ARG A 219 -21.01 5.00 -14.92
CA ARG A 219 -20.49 5.83 -13.84
C ARG A 219 -21.47 5.90 -12.66
N ALA A 220 -22.77 6.08 -12.93
CA ALA A 220 -23.79 6.12 -11.88
C ALA A 220 -23.88 4.80 -11.10
N ALA A 221 -23.85 3.66 -11.79
CA ALA A 221 -23.85 2.34 -11.16
C ALA A 221 -22.62 2.14 -10.26
N CYS A 222 -21.42 2.47 -10.74
CA CYS A 222 -20.21 2.41 -9.94
C CYS A 222 -20.27 3.32 -8.71
N ARG A 223 -20.79 4.55 -8.85
CA ARG A 223 -20.96 5.48 -7.73
C ARG A 223 -21.91 4.90 -6.67
N SER A 224 -23.00 4.25 -7.09
CA SER A 224 -23.92 3.57 -6.19
C SER A 224 -23.22 2.47 -5.39
N GLN A 225 -22.42 1.62 -6.04
CA GLN A 225 -21.64 0.59 -5.34
C GLN A 225 -20.62 1.21 -4.38
N MET A 226 -19.99 2.31 -4.81
CA MET A 226 -19.01 3.01 -4.00
C MET A 226 -19.61 3.56 -2.70
N GLN A 227 -20.93 3.84 -2.62
CA GLN A 227 -21.62 4.23 -1.39
C GLN A 227 -21.59 3.14 -0.31
N THR A 228 -21.78 1.88 -0.69
CA THR A 228 -21.67 0.76 0.25
C THR A 228 -20.21 0.51 0.60
N ILE A 229 -19.32 0.52 -0.40
CA ILE A 229 -17.89 0.23 -0.22
C ILE A 229 -17.27 1.18 0.80
N ALA A 230 -17.35 2.50 0.60
CA ALA A 230 -16.60 3.39 1.49
C ALA A 230 -17.07 3.37 2.96
N GLU A 231 -18.28 2.88 3.27
CA GLU A 231 -18.66 2.62 4.68
C GLU A 231 -17.83 1.49 5.30
N GLN A 232 -17.60 0.42 4.54
CA GLN A 232 -16.78 -0.73 4.93
C GLN A 232 -15.30 -0.37 5.07
N TRP A 233 -14.83 0.63 4.31
CA TRP A 233 -13.43 1.08 4.30
C TRP A 233 -13.14 2.24 5.25
N THR A 234 -14.09 2.69 6.07
CA THR A 234 -13.83 3.72 7.08
C THR A 234 -12.85 3.23 8.15
N TRP A 235 -12.06 4.15 8.73
CA TRP A 235 -11.14 3.83 9.84
C TRP A 235 -11.80 3.00 10.96
N PRO A 236 -12.99 3.36 11.49
CA PRO A 236 -13.65 2.54 12.51
C PRO A 236 -14.02 1.13 12.04
N ALA A 237 -14.33 0.95 10.76
CA ALA A 237 -14.68 -0.36 10.20
C ALA A 237 -13.44 -1.24 10.01
N VAL A 238 -12.41 -0.71 9.33
CA VAL A 238 -11.19 -1.49 9.00
C VAL A 238 -10.28 -1.74 10.20
N ALA A 239 -10.30 -0.85 11.21
CA ALA A 239 -9.52 -1.00 12.42
C ALA A 239 -10.22 -1.86 13.48
N ARG A 240 -11.42 -2.39 13.22
CA ARG A 240 -12.16 -3.24 14.17
C ARG A 240 -11.32 -4.43 14.68
N PRO A 241 -10.54 -5.15 13.85
CA PRO A 241 -9.67 -6.22 14.36
C PRO A 241 -8.64 -5.71 15.36
N LEU A 242 -8.02 -4.56 15.09
CA LEU A 242 -7.05 -3.95 15.98
C LEU A 242 -7.69 -3.51 17.30
N ALA A 243 -8.86 -2.86 17.24
CA ALA A 243 -9.60 -2.44 18.43
C ALA A 243 -10.01 -3.65 19.29
N ALA A 244 -10.50 -4.73 18.67
CA ALA A 244 -10.85 -5.97 19.35
C ALA A 244 -9.62 -6.61 20.02
N PHE A 245 -8.48 -6.63 19.33
CA PHE A 245 -7.23 -7.11 19.91
C PHE A 245 -6.77 -6.26 21.09
N CYS A 246 -6.85 -4.93 21.01
CA CYS A 246 -6.48 -4.05 22.12
C CYS A 246 -7.42 -4.20 23.33
N ALA A 247 -8.71 -4.47 23.11
CA ALA A 247 -9.68 -4.68 24.17
C ALA A 247 -9.52 -6.02 24.89
N ALA A 248 -9.12 -7.06 24.16
CA ALA A 248 -8.91 -8.41 24.69
C ALA A 248 -7.62 -9.04 24.13
N PRO A 249 -6.43 -8.53 24.52
CA PRO A 249 -5.18 -8.97 23.94
C PRO A 249 -4.87 -10.40 24.34
N ARG A 250 -4.57 -11.24 23.36
CA ARG A 250 -4.06 -12.59 23.62
C ARG A 250 -2.55 -12.55 23.78
N ARG A 251 -2.08 -12.91 24.98
CA ARG A 251 -0.66 -13.08 25.25
C ARG A 251 -0.23 -14.46 24.81
N THR A 252 0.70 -14.51 23.87
CA THR A 252 1.46 -15.74 23.63
C THR A 252 2.54 -15.85 24.70
N ALA A 253 2.81 -17.07 25.18
CA ALA A 253 3.97 -17.29 26.02
C ALA A 253 5.19 -16.77 25.27
N MET A 254 6.05 -15.97 25.91
CA MET A 254 7.35 -15.71 25.30
C MET A 254 8.02 -17.07 25.13
N PRO A 255 8.58 -17.39 23.96
CA PRO A 255 9.59 -18.43 23.95
C PRO A 255 10.67 -17.94 24.92
N MET A 256 10.89 -18.67 26.02
CA MET A 256 12.27 -18.83 26.44
C MET A 256 13.03 -19.19 25.16
N LEU A 257 14.14 -18.48 24.88
CA LEU A 257 15.11 -18.85 23.84
C LEU A 257 15.04 -20.36 23.63
N PRO A 258 14.81 -20.85 22.39
CA PRO A 258 14.52 -22.26 22.16
C PRO A 258 15.49 -23.07 22.98
N ALA A 259 14.96 -23.93 23.86
CA ALA A 259 15.80 -24.85 24.61
C ALA A 259 16.73 -25.50 23.58
N LEU A 260 18.03 -25.51 23.88
CA LEU A 260 19.03 -26.08 22.98
C LEU A 260 18.49 -27.45 22.52
N PRO A 261 18.53 -27.77 21.21
CA PRO A 261 18.18 -29.11 20.72
C PRO A 261 18.74 -30.17 21.66
N ASP A 262 18.00 -31.26 21.90
CA ASP A 262 18.38 -32.27 22.91
C ASP A 262 19.85 -32.73 22.79
N THR A 263 20.40 -32.74 21.56
CA THR A 263 21.82 -33.00 21.25
C THR A 263 22.77 -31.95 21.81
N GLN A 264 22.43 -30.66 21.72
CA GLN A 264 23.19 -29.55 22.28
C GLN A 264 23.01 -29.46 23.80
N GLN A 265 21.84 -29.80 24.34
CA GLN A 265 21.62 -29.88 25.79
C GLN A 265 22.45 -31.00 26.42
N ALA A 266 22.46 -32.19 25.78
CA ALA A 266 23.30 -33.31 26.19
C ALA A 266 24.79 -32.99 26.12
N GLU A 267 25.23 -32.26 25.09
CA GLU A 267 26.62 -31.82 24.98
C GLU A 267 26.98 -30.76 26.03
N LEU A 268 26.06 -29.85 26.35
CA LEU A 268 26.25 -28.86 27.42
C LEU A 268 26.38 -29.54 28.79
N ASP A 269 25.56 -30.55 29.06
CA ASP A 269 25.61 -31.31 30.30
C ASP A 269 26.87 -32.17 30.38
N ARG A 270 27.31 -32.75 29.26
CA ARG A 270 28.60 -33.44 29.14
C ARG A 270 29.78 -32.50 29.41
N LEU A 271 29.80 -31.31 28.81
CA LEU A 271 30.86 -30.31 29.01
C LEU A 271 30.87 -29.81 30.47
N ARG A 272 29.70 -29.58 31.08
CA ARG A 272 29.60 -29.22 32.51
C ARG A 272 30.08 -30.34 33.43
N ALA A 273 29.80 -31.60 33.10
CA ALA A 273 30.31 -32.75 33.83
C ALA A 273 31.84 -32.85 33.68
N LEU A 274 32.38 -32.60 32.49
CA LEU A 274 33.82 -32.58 32.22
C LEU A 274 34.53 -31.48 33.00
N VAL A 275 34.00 -30.25 32.99
CA VAL A 275 34.54 -29.12 33.77
C VAL A 275 34.52 -29.43 35.27
N ARG A 276 33.40 -29.95 35.80
CA ARG A 276 33.33 -30.38 37.20
C ARG A 276 34.34 -31.48 37.53
N ALA A 277 34.54 -32.45 36.63
CA ALA A 277 35.55 -33.49 36.80
C ALA A 277 36.99 -32.91 36.79
N TYR A 278 37.28 -31.94 35.94
CA TYR A 278 38.57 -31.22 35.93
C TYR A 278 38.77 -30.42 37.22
N GLU A 279 37.76 -29.70 37.69
CA GLU A 279 37.80 -28.93 38.93
C GLU A 279 38.02 -29.83 40.16
N GLN A 280 37.42 -31.02 40.16
CA GLN A 280 37.58 -32.05 41.19
C GLN A 280 38.81 -32.94 40.97
N GLY A 281 39.48 -32.82 39.82
CA GLY A 281 40.63 -33.64 39.45
C GLY A 281 41.83 -33.42 40.36
N ARG A 282 42.67 -34.45 40.52
CA ARG A 282 43.90 -34.41 41.33
C ARG A 282 44.83 -33.26 40.92
N PHE A 283 44.84 -32.89 39.64
CA PHE A 283 45.60 -31.77 39.10
C PHE A 283 45.12 -30.40 39.63
N MET A 284 43.82 -30.09 39.61
CA MET A 284 43.29 -28.82 40.16
C MET A 284 43.37 -28.76 41.69
N ARG A 285 43.30 -29.90 42.39
CA ARG A 285 43.58 -29.97 43.83
C ARG A 285 45.06 -29.70 44.13
N LEU A 286 45.97 -30.26 43.34
CA LEU A 286 47.42 -30.02 43.42
C LEU A 286 47.76 -28.54 43.11
N MET A 287 47.15 -27.96 42.07
CA MET A 287 47.34 -26.54 41.73
C MET A 287 46.77 -25.60 42.79
N ARG A 288 45.60 -25.90 43.37
CA ARG A 288 45.05 -25.14 44.51
C ARG A 288 45.91 -25.27 45.77
N TRP A 289 46.50 -26.43 46.01
CA TRP A 289 47.42 -26.66 47.13
C TRP A 289 48.75 -25.90 46.93
N LEU A 290 49.35 -25.97 45.74
CA LEU A 290 50.56 -25.21 45.37
C LEU A 290 50.34 -23.69 45.45
N HIS A 291 49.16 -23.20 45.03
CA HIS A 291 48.83 -21.78 45.14
C HIS A 291 48.66 -21.33 46.60
N ARG A 292 48.12 -22.19 47.47
CA ARG A 292 47.98 -21.93 48.91
C ARG A 292 49.33 -21.87 49.61
N ILE A 293 50.28 -22.73 49.23
CA ILE A 293 51.65 -22.74 49.75
C ILE A 293 52.45 -21.52 49.29
N ARG A 294 52.22 -21.04 48.06
CA ARG A 294 52.82 -19.79 47.56
C ARG A 294 52.20 -18.52 48.17
N GLY A 295 51.04 -18.61 48.84
CA GLY A 295 50.36 -17.48 49.47
C GLY A 295 50.71 -17.25 50.95
N THR A 296 51.32 -18.23 51.63
CA THR A 296 51.74 -18.16 53.05
C THR A 296 53.22 -17.81 53.19
N GLY A 297 53.70 -16.92 52.33
CA GLY A 297 55.07 -16.38 52.31
C GLY A 297 55.05 -14.85 52.26
N ARG A 298 54.20 -14.23 53.07
CA ARG A 298 54.31 -12.88 53.62
C ARG A 298 53.63 -12.86 54.98
#